data_AF-A0A6N9DG62-F1
#
_entry.id   AF-A0A6N9DG62-F1
#
_cell.length_a   1.000
_cell.length_b   1.000
_cell.length_c   1.000
_cell.angle_alpha   90.00
_cell.angle_beta   90.00
_cell.angle_gamma   90.00
#
_symmetry.space_group_name_H-M   'P 1'
#
loop_
_entity.id
_entity.type
_entity.pdbx_description
1 polymer ?
#
loop_
_entity_poly.entity_id
_entity_poly.type
_entity_poly.pdbx_seq_one_letter_code
_entity_poly.pdbx_strand_id
1 'polypeptide(L)'
;MVNNFQRPGAVSNADVGSAFEMTAREWFANQGIRLQRNYGVEIGLSSTKVRKFDLGASEPAVLVECKSHKWTSGGNVPSAKTTVWNESMYFLLLAPAGFRKFMFELRDI
;
A
#
# COMPACT_ATOMS: atom_id res chain seq x y z
N MET A 1 10.23 4.89 29.77
CA MET A 1 8.89 4.84 29.13
C MET A 1 9.01 4.02 27.85
N VAL A 2 8.16 3.00 27.68
CA VAL A 2 8.16 2.15 26.48
C VAL A 2 7.63 2.99 25.31
N ASN A 3 8.50 3.33 24.38
CA ASN A 3 8.09 3.93 23.12
C ASN A 3 7.59 2.80 22.22
N ASN A 4 6.28 2.72 21.96
CA ASN A 4 5.65 1.68 21.13
C ASN A 4 6.00 1.79 19.63
N PHE A 5 7.12 2.43 19.28
CA PHE A 5 7.53 2.75 17.91
C PHE A 5 6.43 3.46 17.10
N GLN A 6 5.53 4.17 17.80
CA GLN A 6 4.50 4.99 17.17
C GLN A 6 5.11 6.29 16.68
N ARG A 7 4.55 6.85 15.60
CA ARG A 7 4.98 8.16 15.13
C ARG A 7 4.69 9.22 16.19
N PRO A 8 5.64 10.12 16.50
CA PRO A 8 5.38 11.24 17.40
C PRO A 8 4.17 12.06 16.92
N GLY A 9 3.20 12.28 17.81
CA GLY A 9 1.98 13.03 17.50
C GLY A 9 0.91 12.26 16.73
N ALA A 10 1.12 11.00 16.36
CA ALA A 10 0.10 10.17 15.71
C ALA A 10 -0.76 9.42 16.75
N VAL A 11 -2.04 9.23 16.43
CA VAL A 11 -2.95 8.36 17.20
C VAL A 11 -2.48 6.90 17.12
N SER A 12 -2.16 6.42 15.92
CA SER A 12 -1.51 5.13 15.70
C SER A 12 -0.79 5.05 14.34
N ASN A 13 0.06 4.03 14.15
CA ASN A 13 0.68 3.76 12.85
C ASN A 13 -0.37 3.34 11.80
N ALA A 14 -1.47 2.70 12.22
CA ALA A 14 -2.56 2.31 11.34
C ALA A 14 -3.33 3.54 10.83
N ASP A 15 -3.58 4.53 11.70
CA ASP A 15 -4.25 5.78 11.30
C ASP A 15 -3.41 6.55 10.28
N VAL A 16 -2.09 6.58 10.47
CA VAL A 16 -1.19 7.23 9.51
C VAL A 16 -1.15 6.47 8.17
N GLY A 17 -1.23 5.13 8.22
CA GLY A 17 -1.41 4.31 7.03
C GLY A 17 -2.71 4.64 6.29
N SER A 18 -3.84 4.66 7.00
CA SER A 18 -5.15 4.98 6.41
C SER A 18 -5.23 6.41 5.88
N ALA A 19 -4.61 7.39 6.55
CA ALA A 19 -4.57 8.76 6.06
C ALA A 19 -3.75 8.88 4.75
N PHE A 20 -2.64 8.15 4.66
CA PHE A 20 -1.85 8.08 3.44
C PHE A 20 -2.60 7.37 2.29
N GLU A 21 -3.30 6.28 2.58
CA GLU A 21 -4.17 5.59 1.62
C GLU A 21 -5.24 6.54 1.04
N MET A 22 -5.85 7.37 1.88
CA MET A 22 -6.81 8.40 1.44
C MET A 22 -6.16 9.45 0.54
N THR A 23 -4.96 9.91 0.91
CA THR A 23 -4.18 10.88 0.10
C THR A 23 -3.84 10.30 -1.27
N ALA A 24 -3.39 9.04 -1.33
CA ALA A 24 -3.10 8.35 -2.57
C ALA A 24 -4.36 8.25 -3.45
N ARG A 25 -5.51 7.87 -2.87
CA ARG A 25 -6.79 7.80 -3.58
C ARG A 25 -7.17 9.13 -4.21
N GLU A 26 -7.04 10.23 -3.48
CA GLU A 26 -7.30 11.58 -3.98
C GLU A 26 -6.33 11.99 -5.08
N TRP A 27 -5.04 11.65 -4.94
CA TRP A 27 -4.05 11.89 -5.97
C TRP A 27 -4.43 11.20 -7.30
N PHE A 28 -4.80 9.91 -7.25
CA PHE A 28 -5.27 9.18 -8.45
C PHE A 28 -6.56 9.77 -9.01
N ALA A 29 -7.49 10.19 -8.15
CA ALA A 29 -8.74 10.82 -8.59
C ALA A 29 -8.47 12.13 -9.36
N ASN A 30 -7.48 12.92 -8.92
CA ASN A 30 -7.03 14.13 -9.63
C ASN A 30 -6.36 13.82 -10.98
N GLN A 31 -5.84 12.60 -11.17
CA GLN A 31 -5.38 12.09 -12.46
C GLN A 31 -6.51 11.47 -13.32
N GLY A 32 -7.76 11.57 -12.88
CA GLY A 32 -8.93 11.00 -13.56
C GLY A 32 -9.16 9.51 -13.29
N ILE A 33 -8.46 8.89 -12.34
CA ILE A 33 -8.58 7.47 -11.98
C ILE A 33 -9.28 7.34 -10.62
N ARG A 34 -10.52 6.87 -10.61
CA ARG A 34 -11.30 6.71 -9.38
C ARG A 34 -11.07 5.32 -8.78
N LEU A 35 -10.38 5.26 -7.66
CA LEU A 35 -10.09 4.01 -6.96
C LEU A 35 -10.99 3.79 -5.74
N GLN A 36 -11.32 2.53 -5.48
CA GLN A 36 -12.05 2.07 -4.29
C GLN A 36 -11.07 1.50 -3.27
N ARG A 37 -11.36 1.69 -1.98
CA ARG A 37 -10.59 1.10 -0.88
C ARG A 37 -10.86 -0.39 -0.77
N ASN A 38 -9.89 -1.15 -0.24
CA ASN A 38 -10.04 -2.58 0.06
C ASN A 38 -10.51 -3.40 -1.15
N TYR A 39 -10.00 -3.08 -2.34
CA TYR A 39 -10.44 -3.65 -3.61
C TYR A 39 -10.04 -5.12 -3.70
N GLY A 40 -11.04 -6.01 -3.77
CA GLY A 40 -10.84 -7.44 -3.78
C GLY A 40 -10.53 -7.99 -5.18
N VAL A 41 -9.46 -8.78 -5.28
CA VAL A 41 -9.09 -9.51 -6.49
C VAL A 41 -8.70 -10.93 -6.13
N GLU A 42 -9.14 -11.89 -6.93
CA GLU A 42 -8.69 -13.28 -6.79
C GLU A 42 -7.25 -13.41 -7.29
N ILE A 43 -6.35 -13.83 -6.40
CA ILE A 43 -4.93 -14.07 -6.72
C ILE A 43 -4.49 -15.43 -6.19
N GLY A 44 -3.51 -16.05 -6.84
CA GLY A 44 -2.93 -17.32 -6.43
C GLY A 44 -2.20 -18.05 -7.55
N LEU A 45 -1.44 -19.09 -7.20
CA LEU A 45 -0.72 -19.93 -8.17
C LEU A 45 -1.51 -21.21 -8.50
N SER A 46 -1.65 -22.11 -7.52
CA SER A 46 -2.38 -23.38 -7.68
C SER A 46 -3.84 -23.30 -7.27
N SER A 47 -4.18 -22.36 -6.38
CA SER A 47 -5.53 -22.04 -5.96
C SER A 47 -5.62 -20.54 -5.68
N THR A 48 -6.77 -19.94 -5.97
CA THR A 48 -6.99 -18.51 -5.79
C THR A 48 -7.72 -18.22 -4.48
N LYS A 49 -7.42 -17.07 -3.89
CA LYS A 49 -8.19 -16.46 -2.80
C LYS A 49 -8.37 -14.98 -3.07
N VAL A 50 -9.48 -14.42 -2.58
CA VAL A 50 -9.69 -12.97 -2.63
C VAL A 50 -8.69 -12.28 -1.71
N ARG A 51 -7.79 -11.49 -2.30
CA ARG A 51 -6.93 -10.55 -1.60
C ARG A 51 -7.48 -9.15 -1.81
N LYS A 52 -7.56 -8.39 -0.72
CA LYS A 52 -7.91 -6.96 -0.78
C LYS A 52 -6.64 -6.14 -0.94
N PHE A 53 -6.49 -5.44 -2.06
CA PHE A 53 -5.48 -4.41 -2.22
C PHE A 53 -5.96 -3.12 -1.52
N ASP A 54 -5.02 -2.26 -1.11
CA ASP A 54 -5.37 -1.01 -0.41
C ASP A 54 -6.32 -0.18 -1.28
N LEU A 55 -5.98 0.01 -2.56
CA LEU A 55 -6.85 0.66 -3.55
C LEU A 55 -6.93 -0.13 -4.87
N GLY A 56 -8.04 -0.01 -5.58
CA GLY A 56 -8.17 -0.56 -6.93
C GLY A 56 -9.43 -0.15 -7.68
N ALA A 57 -9.46 -0.48 -8.97
CA ALA A 57 -10.60 -0.32 -9.86
C ALA A 57 -10.52 -1.31 -11.02
N SER A 58 -11.67 -1.68 -11.59
CA SER A 58 -11.74 -2.47 -12.82
C SER A 58 -11.58 -1.62 -14.08
N GLU A 59 -12.00 -0.35 -14.04
CA GLU A 59 -11.98 0.56 -15.19
C GLU A 59 -11.50 1.97 -14.83
N PRO A 60 -10.28 2.37 -15.24
CA PRO A 60 -9.25 1.50 -15.82
C PRO A 60 -8.76 0.47 -14.79
N ALA A 61 -8.37 -0.72 -15.23
CA ALA A 61 -7.83 -1.77 -14.37
C ALA A 61 -6.56 -1.31 -13.65
N VAL A 62 -6.66 -0.99 -12.36
CA VAL A 62 -5.58 -0.48 -11.52
C VAL A 62 -5.61 -1.13 -10.14
N LEU A 63 -4.44 -1.48 -9.61
CA LEU A 63 -4.24 -1.92 -8.22
C LEU A 63 -3.11 -1.12 -7.57
N VAL A 64 -3.29 -0.78 -6.30
CA VAL A 64 -2.33 0.00 -5.52
C VAL A 64 -2.17 -0.60 -4.13
N GLU A 65 -0.92 -0.78 -3.71
CA GLU A 65 -0.53 -1.01 -2.31
C GLU A 65 0.18 0.25 -1.80
N CYS A 66 -0.30 0.77 -0.67
CA CYS A 66 0.23 1.98 -0.04
C CYS A 66 1.20 1.60 1.08
N LYS A 67 2.37 2.22 1.10
CA LYS A 67 3.33 2.08 2.21
C LYS A 67 3.82 3.45 2.65
N SER A 68 3.53 3.82 3.90
CA SER A 68 3.94 5.10 4.47
C SER A 68 5.11 4.99 5.47
N HIS A 69 5.89 3.91 5.39
CA HIS A 69 6.94 3.62 6.37
C HIS A 69 8.03 4.72 6.39
N LYS A 70 8.38 5.22 7.57
CA LYS A 70 9.44 6.21 7.75
C LYS A 70 10.84 5.62 7.57
N TRP A 71 11.81 6.43 7.19
CA TRP A 71 13.22 6.04 7.26
C TRP A 71 13.71 6.22 8.70
N THR A 72 14.74 5.49 9.15
CA THR A 72 15.33 5.79 10.46
C THR A 72 15.98 7.18 10.43
N SER A 73 16.28 7.75 11.59
CA SER A 73 17.04 9.01 11.69
C SER A 73 18.40 8.95 10.97
N GLY A 74 18.94 7.75 10.72
CA GLY A 74 20.13 7.53 9.91
C GLY A 74 19.87 7.26 8.42
N GLY A 75 18.64 7.47 7.92
CA GLY A 75 18.29 7.25 6.51
C GLY A 75 18.31 5.79 6.08
N ASN A 76 18.20 4.83 7.00
CA ASN A 76 18.14 3.40 6.66
C ASN A 76 16.69 2.93 6.57
N VAL A 77 16.40 1.99 5.67
CA VAL A 77 15.19 1.16 5.71
C VAL A 77 15.45 0.01 6.68
N PRO A 78 14.70 -0.11 7.80
CA PRO A 78 14.72 -1.33 8.59
C PRO A 78 14.36 -2.54 7.72
N SER A 79 15.17 -3.61 7.75
CA SER A 79 14.97 -4.83 6.94
C SER A 79 13.56 -5.41 7.05
N ALA A 80 12.91 -5.28 8.21
CA ALA A 80 11.52 -5.68 8.42
C ALA A 80 10.54 -4.99 7.45
N LYS A 81 10.81 -3.75 7.02
CA LYS A 81 9.98 -3.04 6.03
C LYS A 81 10.17 -3.59 4.63
N THR A 82 11.39 -4.00 4.28
CA THR A 82 11.69 -4.67 3.01
C THR A 82 10.95 -5.99 2.90
N THR A 83 10.85 -6.77 3.97
CA THR A 83 10.05 -8.02 3.97
C THR A 83 8.59 -7.76 3.66
N VAL A 84 7.98 -6.75 4.31
CA VAL A 84 6.58 -6.36 4.04
C VAL A 84 6.41 -5.88 2.60
N TRP A 85 7.39 -5.16 2.05
CA TRP A 85 7.34 -4.71 0.67
C TRP A 85 7.45 -5.86 -0.32
N ASN A 86 8.34 -6.83 -0.06
CA ASN A 86 8.45 -8.03 -0.88
C ASN A 86 7.13 -8.81 -0.93
N GLU A 87 6.43 -8.93 0.20
CA GLU A 87 5.12 -9.58 0.26
C GLU A 87 4.07 -8.81 -0.58
N SER A 88 3.95 -7.48 -0.42
CA SER A 88 3.03 -6.67 -1.23
C SER A 88 3.38 -6.73 -2.73
N MET A 89 4.67 -6.70 -3.08
CA MET A 89 5.13 -6.86 -4.47
C MET A 89 4.78 -8.24 -5.02
N TYR A 90 4.89 -9.29 -4.21
CA TYR A 90 4.50 -10.64 -4.60
C TYR A 90 2.99 -10.74 -4.86
N PHE A 91 2.14 -10.12 -4.03
CA PHE A 91 0.70 -10.07 -4.32
C PHE A 91 0.37 -9.29 -5.59
N LEU A 92 1.03 -8.16 -5.83
CA LEU A 92 0.89 -7.41 -7.08
C LEU A 92 1.35 -8.27 -8.28
N LEU A 93 2.44 -9.03 -8.15
CA LEU A 93 2.90 -9.94 -9.19
C LEU A 93 1.83 -10.99 -9.54
N LEU A 94 1.18 -11.58 -8.52
CA LEU A 94 0.14 -12.61 -8.69
C LEU A 94 -1.20 -12.07 -9.21
N ALA A 95 -1.43 -10.76 -9.20
CA ALA A 95 -2.67 -10.20 -9.72
C ALA A 95 -2.82 -10.45 -11.24
N PRO A 96 -4.06 -10.66 -11.74
CA PRO A 96 -4.33 -10.97 -13.14
C PRO A 96 -3.64 -10.02 -14.12
N ALA A 97 -3.30 -10.55 -15.30
CA ALA A 97 -2.80 -9.74 -16.40
C ALA A 97 -3.83 -8.66 -16.79
N GLY A 98 -3.37 -7.45 -17.12
CA GLY A 98 -4.22 -6.32 -17.53
C GLY A 98 -4.34 -5.22 -16.47
N PHE A 99 -4.10 -5.50 -15.19
CA PHE A 99 -4.00 -4.46 -14.18
C PHE A 99 -2.71 -3.65 -14.33
N ARG A 100 -2.81 -2.32 -14.28
CA ARG A 100 -1.68 -1.45 -13.95
C ARG A 100 -1.48 -1.49 -12.43
N LYS A 101 -0.24 -1.76 -12.01
CA LYS A 101 0.09 -2.12 -10.63
C LYS A 101 1.06 -1.10 -10.03
N PHE A 102 0.71 -0.56 -8.87
CA PHE A 102 1.52 0.48 -8.21
C PHE A 102 1.86 0.05 -6.78
N MET A 103 3.15 0.09 -6.44
CA MET A 103 3.58 0.28 -5.07
C MET A 103 3.68 1.78 -4.85
N PHE A 104 2.79 2.35 -4.03
CA PHE A 104 2.71 3.78 -3.80
C PHE A 104 3.29 4.11 -2.44
N GLU A 105 4.41 4.83 -2.43
CA GLU A 105 5.23 5.01 -1.23
C GLU A 105 5.34 6.48 -0.85
N LEU A 106 5.20 6.75 0.44
CA LEU A 106 5.48 8.08 0.98
C LEU A 106 6.99 8.21 1.13
N ARG A 107 7.61 9.06 0.30
CA ARG A 107 8.99 9.48 0.52
C ARG A 107 9.05 10.36 1.77
N ASP A 108 9.74 9.87 2.79
CA ASP A 108 10.14 10.67 3.97
C ASP A 108 11.26 11.62 3.51
N ILE A 109 11.12 12.92 3.78
CA ILE A 109 12.12 13.97 3.48
C ILE A 109 12.80 14.36 4.78
#